data_AF-A0A2S6HUZ3-F1
#
_entry.id   AF-A0A2S6HUZ3-F1
#
_cell.length_a   1.000
_cell.length_b   1.000
_cell.length_c   1.000
_cell.angle_alpha   90.00
_cell.angle_beta   90.00
_cell.angle_gamma   90.00
#
_symmetry.space_group_name_H-M   'P 1'
#
loop_
_entity.id
_entity.type
_entity.pdbx_description
1 polymer ?
#
loop_
_entity_poly.entity_id
_entity_poly.type
_entity_poly.pdbx_seq_one_letter_code
_entity_poly.pdbx_strand_id
1 'polypeptide(L)'
;MNDVVRVGRISSVNQENGMVRVYYPDRDSTTSELGMFYFLGEYKPPRVNDQVIVLHLSNDTSSGVVLGGFWNEVKKAPREMTYKKEMDSNSYESLQNGTFTLHSQEISLEGEKGAISLTEILNLKARLERLERSLSQ
;
A
#
# COMPACT_ATOMS: atom_id res chain seq x y z
N MET A 1 11.23 2.30 32.33
CA MET A 1 10.12 1.69 31.57
C MET A 1 10.70 1.39 30.21
N ASN A 2 10.91 0.10 29.86
CA ASN A 2 11.52 -0.25 28.58
C ASN A 2 10.54 0.15 27.48
N ASP A 3 11.00 0.90 26.48
CA ASP A 3 10.14 1.39 25.42
C ASP A 3 9.85 0.29 24.40
N VAL A 4 8.93 -0.60 24.78
CA VAL A 4 8.47 -1.71 23.94
C VAL A 4 7.78 -1.21 22.68
N VAL A 5 7.19 -0.01 22.69
CA VAL A 5 6.49 0.59 21.56
C VAL A 5 6.93 2.04 21.36
N ARG A 6 7.33 2.40 20.14
CA ARG A 6 7.76 3.76 19.78
C ARG A 6 7.18 4.23 18.45
N VAL A 7 7.03 5.55 18.31
CA VAL A 7 6.69 6.20 17.04
C VAL A 7 7.94 6.86 16.51
N GLY A 8 8.24 6.64 15.22
CA GLY A 8 9.38 7.28 14.55
C GLY A 8 9.07 7.57 13.09
N ARG A 9 10.09 8.03 12.36
CA ARG A 9 10.03 8.30 10.93
C ARG A 9 11.00 7.42 10.17
N ILE A 10 10.61 6.90 9.01
CA ILE A 10 11.54 6.13 8.17
C ILE A 10 12.70 7.02 7.73
N SER A 11 13.92 6.61 8.03
CA SER A 11 15.15 7.25 7.59
C SER A 11 15.67 6.65 6.29
N SER A 12 15.63 5.32 6.16
CA SER A 12 16.04 4.60 4.94
C SER A 12 15.26 3.29 4.78
N VAL A 13 15.18 2.81 3.54
CA VAL A 13 14.48 1.57 3.18
C VAL A 13 15.44 0.69 2.37
N ASN A 14 15.69 -0.51 2.86
CA ASN A 14 16.40 -1.57 2.16
C ASN A 14 15.35 -2.56 1.63
N GLN A 15 14.93 -2.33 0.39
CA GLN A 15 13.85 -3.09 -0.26
C GLN A 15 14.25 -4.55 -0.53
N GLU A 16 15.52 -4.79 -0.87
CA GLU A 16 16.04 -6.13 -1.19
C GLU A 16 15.91 -7.09 0.00
N ASN A 17 16.24 -6.61 1.20
CA ASN A 17 16.25 -7.43 2.41
C ASN A 17 14.97 -7.29 3.26
N GLY A 18 14.03 -6.44 2.86
CA GLY A 18 12.82 -6.20 3.65
C GLY A 18 13.06 -5.42 4.95
N MET A 19 14.09 -4.57 4.98
CA MET A 19 14.56 -3.89 6.20
C MET A 19 14.42 -2.37 6.11
N VAL A 20 14.26 -1.69 7.24
CA VAL A 20 14.16 -0.22 7.32
C VAL A 20 14.95 0.33 8.50
N ARG A 21 15.36 1.60 8.41
CA ARG A 21 15.88 2.36 9.56
C ARG A 21 14.86 3.42 9.98
N VAL A 22 14.73 3.63 11.27
CA VAL A 22 13.77 4.58 11.84
C VAL A 22 14.51 5.64 12.64
N TYR A 23 14.26 6.91 12.32
CA TYR A 23 14.68 8.05 13.12
C TYR A 23 13.65 8.34 14.21
N TYR A 24 14.13 8.49 15.44
CA TYR A 24 13.35 8.85 16.62
C TYR A 24 13.64 10.32 16.99
N PRO A 25 12.71 11.26 16.70
CA PRO A 25 12.92 12.68 17.00
C PRO A 25 13.09 12.96 18.49
N ASP A 26 12.49 12.15 19.37
CA ASP A 26 12.60 12.29 20.82
C ASP A 26 13.98 11.90 21.37
N ARG A 27 14.77 11.15 20.60
CA ARG A 27 16.10 10.66 20.98
C ARG A 27 17.23 11.20 20.11
N ASP A 28 16.89 11.96 19.07
CA ASP A 28 17.81 12.37 18.02
C ASP A 28 18.72 11.22 17.53
N SER A 29 18.14 10.04 17.34
CA SER A 29 18.88 8.83 16.97
C SER A 29 18.14 8.01 15.92
N THR A 30 18.93 7.30 15.11
CA THR A 30 18.45 6.39 14.07
C THR A 30 18.75 4.96 14.48
N THR A 31 17.77 4.07 14.30
CA THR A 31 17.94 2.65 14.59
C THR A 31 18.93 1.98 13.64
N SER A 32 19.44 0.82 14.07
CA SER A 32 19.90 -0.22 13.14
C SER A 32 18.77 -0.66 12.21
N GLU A 33 19.09 -1.51 11.23
CA GLU A 33 18.07 -2.08 10.35
C GLU A 33 17.07 -2.94 11.14
N LEU A 34 15.79 -2.67 10.95
CA LEU A 34 14.65 -3.37 11.56
C LEU A 34 13.80 -4.01 10.46
N GLY A 35 13.20 -5.16 10.76
CA GLY A 35 12.35 -5.88 9.82
C GLY A 35 11.03 -5.15 9.57
N MET A 36 10.58 -5.12 8.31
CA MET A 36 9.22 -4.70 7.99
C MET A 36 8.21 -5.75 8.41
N PHE A 37 7.04 -5.32 8.89
CA PHE A 37 5.96 -6.22 9.21
C PHE A 37 5.40 -6.89 7.95
N TYR A 38 5.42 -8.23 7.97
CA TYR A 38 4.91 -9.07 6.90
C TYR A 38 3.43 -9.40 7.13
N PHE A 39 2.54 -8.57 6.58
CA PHE A 39 1.09 -8.77 6.73
C PHE A 39 0.57 -9.77 5.69
N LEU A 40 0.58 -11.06 6.02
CA LEU A 40 0.04 -12.14 5.17
C LEU A 40 0.59 -12.17 3.73
N GLY A 41 1.82 -11.71 3.49
CA GLY A 41 2.37 -11.63 2.13
C GLY A 41 2.25 -10.28 1.45
N GLU A 42 1.58 -9.30 2.07
CA GLU A 42 1.46 -7.98 1.47
C GLU A 42 2.80 -7.24 1.51
N TYR A 43 3.33 -6.95 0.33
CA TYR A 43 4.52 -6.13 0.17
C TYR A 43 4.14 -4.70 -0.20
N LYS A 44 4.20 -3.81 0.79
CA LYS A 44 4.05 -2.38 0.60
C LYS A 44 5.05 -1.65 1.51
N PRO A 45 6.28 -1.41 1.03
CA PRO A 45 7.29 -0.75 1.85
C PRO A 45 6.87 0.69 2.16
N PRO A 46 7.16 1.19 3.37
CA PRO A 46 6.93 2.59 3.69
C PRO A 46 7.92 3.48 2.92
N ARG A 47 7.64 4.77 2.84
CA ARG A 47 8.51 5.76 2.18
C ARG A 47 9.39 6.45 3.22
N VAL A 48 10.52 7.00 2.78
CA VAL A 48 11.34 7.89 3.62
C VAL A 48 10.46 9.02 4.15
N ASN A 49 10.63 9.35 5.42
CA ASN A 49 9.84 10.29 6.23
C ASN A 49 8.44 9.82 6.66
N ASP A 50 7.97 8.64 6.24
CA ASP A 50 6.70 8.10 6.73
C ASP A 50 6.77 7.87 8.23
N GLN A 51 5.71 8.29 8.93
CA GLN A 51 5.56 8.03 10.36
C GLN A 51 5.09 6.60 10.59
N VAL A 52 5.82 5.86 11.42
CA VAL A 52 5.59 4.43 11.67
C VAL A 52 5.60 4.10 13.16
N ILE A 53 4.97 2.98 13.52
CA ILE A 53 5.08 2.37 14.84
C ILE A 53 6.13 1.27 14.78
N VAL A 54 7.01 1.26 15.77
CA VAL A 54 8.03 0.25 15.97
C VAL A 54 7.74 -0.49 17.27
N LEU A 55 7.68 -1.82 17.16
CA LEU A 55 7.64 -2.72 18.31
C LEU A 55 9.06 -3.24 18.57
N HIS A 56 9.63 -2.89 19.72
CA HIS A 56 10.93 -3.38 20.18
C HIS A 56 10.74 -4.67 20.97
N LEU A 57 11.60 -5.64 20.73
CA LEU A 57 11.62 -6.89 21.50
C LEU A 57 12.24 -6.63 22.88
N SER A 58 11.61 -7.17 23.93
CA SER A 58 11.94 -6.88 25.33
C SER A 58 13.36 -7.25 25.76
N ASN A 59 14.01 -8.12 24.97
CA ASN A 59 15.35 -8.62 25.21
C ASN A 59 16.46 -7.72 24.64
N ASP A 60 16.16 -6.87 23.65
CA ASP A 60 17.12 -5.95 23.05
C ASP A 60 16.42 -4.83 22.26
N THR A 61 16.73 -3.57 22.55
CA THR A 61 16.26 -2.41 21.76
C THR A 61 16.84 -2.35 20.34
N SER A 62 17.81 -3.20 20.02
CA SER A 62 18.36 -3.37 18.67
C SER A 62 17.46 -4.21 17.76
N SER A 63 16.51 -4.95 18.34
CA SER A 63 15.66 -5.89 17.61
C SER A 63 14.20 -5.46 17.69
N GLY A 64 13.53 -5.40 16.55
CA GLY A 64 12.15 -4.94 16.49
C GLY A 64 11.53 -5.10 15.11
N VAL A 65 10.22 -4.90 15.06
CA VAL A 65 9.43 -4.97 13.83
C VAL A 65 8.70 -3.65 13.63
N VAL A 66 8.75 -3.14 12.40
CA VAL A 66 8.02 -1.94 12.00
C VAL A 66 6.64 -2.33 11.48
N LEU A 67 5.60 -2.00 12.24
CA LEU A 67 4.20 -2.33 11.91
C LEU A 67 3.62 -1.50 10.75
N GLY A 68 4.32 -0.44 10.34
CA GLY A 68 3.91 0.45 9.25
C GLY A 68 3.26 1.74 9.75
N GLY A 69 2.66 2.46 8.80
CA GLY A 69 2.05 3.77 9.06
C GLY A 69 0.65 3.68 9.66
N PHE A 70 0.25 4.75 10.33
CA PHE A 70 -1.06 4.86 10.97
C PHE A 70 -1.71 6.21 10.65
N TRP A 71 -3.04 6.27 10.76
CA TRP A 71 -3.78 7.51 10.56
C TRP A 71 -3.57 8.48 11.72
N ASN A 72 -3.41 9.76 11.40
CA ASN A 72 -3.22 10.84 12.36
C ASN A 72 -3.73 12.17 11.76
N GLU A 73 -3.43 13.30 12.41
CA GLU A 73 -3.87 14.62 11.97
C GLU A 73 -3.32 15.05 10.59
N VAL A 74 -2.14 14.54 10.23
CA VAL A 74 -1.47 14.78 8.94
C VAL A 74 -1.94 13.78 7.89
N LYS A 75 -1.93 12.49 8.22
CA LYS A 75 -2.41 11.40 7.35
C LYS A 75 -3.80 11.00 7.80
N LYS A 76 -4.82 11.65 7.27
CA LYS A 76 -6.22 11.44 7.68
C LYS A 76 -6.81 10.17 7.07
N ALA A 77 -7.61 9.46 7.84
CA ALA A 77 -8.42 8.36 7.33
C ALA A 77 -9.44 8.85 6.27
N PRO A 78 -9.78 8.03 5.28
CA PRO A 78 -10.83 8.34 4.31
C PRO A 78 -12.19 8.50 5.02
N ARG A 79 -12.93 9.56 4.70
CA ARG A 79 -14.20 9.90 5.40
C ARG A 79 -15.45 9.27 4.78
N GLU A 80 -15.47 9.06 3.47
CA GLU A 80 -16.70 8.76 2.72
C GLU A 80 -16.73 7.35 2.13
N MET A 81 -15.69 6.55 2.34
CA MET A 81 -15.56 5.21 1.79
C MET A 81 -15.74 4.16 2.88
N THR A 82 -16.50 3.11 2.57
CA THR A 82 -16.66 1.94 3.46
C THR A 82 -15.38 1.12 3.53
N TYR A 83 -14.62 1.08 2.43
CA TYR A 83 -13.29 0.49 2.35
C TYR A 83 -12.44 1.26 1.34
N LYS A 84 -11.16 1.45 1.66
CA LYS A 84 -10.15 1.95 0.72
C LYS A 84 -8.80 1.32 1.04
N LYS A 85 -8.20 0.69 0.04
CA LYS A 85 -6.79 0.26 0.06
C LYS A 85 -6.05 1.05 -1.00
N GLU A 86 -5.27 2.02 -0.55
CA GLU A 86 -4.39 2.80 -1.42
C GLU A 86 -3.12 1.99 -1.71
N MET A 87 -2.71 1.86 -2.97
CA MET A 87 -1.45 1.21 -3.36
C MET A 87 -0.39 2.28 -3.63
N ASP A 88 -0.75 3.30 -4.42
CA ASP A 88 0.05 4.50 -4.68
C ASP A 88 -0.86 5.73 -4.81
N SER A 89 -0.33 6.87 -5.30
CA SER A 89 -1.09 8.12 -5.44
C SER A 89 -2.29 8.06 -6.40
N ASN A 90 -2.31 7.13 -7.35
CA ASN A 90 -3.36 6.99 -8.36
C ASN A 90 -3.88 5.55 -8.53
N SER A 91 -3.40 4.61 -7.71
CA SER A 91 -3.81 3.20 -7.74
C SER A 91 -4.43 2.81 -6.40
N TYR A 92 -5.67 2.31 -6.44
CA TYR A 92 -6.42 1.95 -5.24
C TYR A 92 -7.52 0.93 -5.51
N GLU A 93 -7.92 0.25 -4.44
CA GLU A 93 -9.17 -0.49 -4.34
C GLU A 93 -10.11 0.26 -3.40
N SER A 94 -11.40 0.34 -3.73
CA SER A 94 -12.38 1.01 -2.86
C SER A 94 -13.76 0.36 -2.91
N LEU A 95 -14.53 0.53 -1.85
CA LEU A 95 -15.94 0.17 -1.78
C LEU A 95 -16.74 1.39 -1.29
N GLN A 96 -17.66 1.86 -2.12
CA GLN A 96 -18.56 2.96 -1.78
C GLN A 96 -19.94 2.71 -2.40
N ASN A 97 -21.00 2.88 -1.62
CA ASN A 97 -22.39 2.72 -2.09
C ASN A 97 -22.66 1.39 -2.83
N GLY A 98 -22.08 0.29 -2.35
CA GLY A 98 -22.21 -1.04 -2.96
C GLY A 98 -21.39 -1.26 -4.25
N THR A 99 -20.64 -0.25 -4.71
CA THR A 99 -19.76 -0.35 -5.88
C THR A 99 -18.32 -0.61 -5.42
N PHE A 100 -17.74 -1.74 -5.83
CA PHE A 100 -16.32 -2.01 -5.67
C PHE A 100 -15.56 -1.53 -6.91
N THR A 101 -14.49 -0.77 -6.69
CA THR A 101 -13.69 -0.16 -7.76
C THR A 101 -12.22 -0.52 -7.59
N LEU A 102 -11.66 -1.11 -8.63
CA LEU A 102 -10.22 -1.19 -8.86
C LEU A 102 -9.83 -0.03 -9.80
N HIS A 103 -8.91 0.81 -9.38
CA HIS A 103 -8.46 1.97 -10.16
C HIS A 103 -6.94 1.97 -10.27
N SER A 104 -6.43 2.19 -11.47
CA SER A 104 -5.01 2.32 -11.80
C SER A 104 -4.89 2.99 -13.18
N GLN A 105 -3.66 3.33 -13.60
CA GLN A 105 -3.39 3.78 -14.97
C GLN A 105 -3.75 2.72 -16.01
N GLU A 106 -3.49 1.45 -15.71
CA GLU A 106 -3.89 0.28 -16.49
C GLU A 106 -4.19 -0.87 -15.51
N ILE A 107 -5.11 -1.75 -15.88
CA ILE A 107 -5.47 -2.94 -15.10
C ILE A 107 -5.31 -4.15 -16.01
N SER A 108 -4.39 -5.04 -15.66
CA SER A 108 -4.15 -6.32 -16.34
C SER A 108 -4.77 -7.46 -15.55
N LEU A 109 -5.50 -8.35 -16.23
CA LEU A 109 -6.00 -9.61 -15.69
C LEU A 109 -5.21 -10.75 -16.35
N GLU A 110 -4.43 -11.48 -15.57
CA GLU A 110 -3.47 -12.46 -16.08
C GLU A 110 -3.72 -13.84 -15.49
N GLY A 111 -3.49 -14.87 -16.31
CA GLY A 111 -3.42 -16.26 -15.88
C GLY A 111 -2.47 -17.04 -16.79
N GLU A 112 -2.24 -18.31 -16.47
CA GLU A 112 -1.26 -19.15 -17.19
C GLU A 112 -1.52 -19.25 -18.71
N LYS A 113 -2.77 -19.05 -19.13
CA LYS A 113 -3.21 -19.20 -20.53
C LYS A 113 -3.33 -17.88 -21.29
N GLY A 114 -3.07 -16.75 -20.65
CA GLY A 114 -3.14 -15.44 -21.29
C GLY A 114 -3.43 -14.30 -20.34
N ALA A 115 -3.43 -13.11 -20.91
CA ALA A 115 -3.69 -11.86 -20.22
C ALA A 115 -4.68 -11.02 -21.03
N ILE A 116 -5.42 -10.14 -20.35
CA ILE A 116 -6.22 -9.09 -20.98
C ILE A 116 -6.20 -7.83 -20.12
N SER A 117 -6.02 -6.69 -20.76
CA SER A 117 -6.07 -5.38 -20.13
C SER A 117 -7.47 -4.77 -20.13
N LEU A 118 -7.72 -3.84 -19.22
CA LEU A 118 -8.96 -3.04 -19.23
C LEU A 118 -9.08 -2.24 -20.53
N THR A 119 -7.98 -1.69 -21.06
CA THR A 119 -7.96 -1.02 -22.36
C THR A 119 -8.44 -1.93 -23.49
N GLU A 120 -7.98 -3.19 -23.54
CA GLU A 120 -8.44 -4.15 -24.54
C GLU A 120 -9.94 -4.48 -24.38
N ILE A 121 -10.41 -4.68 -23.16
CA ILE A 121 -11.84 -4.92 -22.87
C ILE A 121 -12.69 -3.73 -23.36
N LEU A 122 -12.26 -2.50 -23.08
CA LEU A 122 -12.96 -1.29 -23.52
C LEU A 122 -13.00 -1.17 -25.06
N ASN A 123 -11.89 -1.50 -25.73
CA ASN A 123 -11.83 -1.54 -27.19
C ASN A 123 -12.75 -2.60 -27.79
N LEU A 124 -12.83 -3.78 -27.17
CA LEU A 124 -13.75 -4.86 -27.56
C LEU A 124 -15.21 -4.42 -27.40
N LYS A 125 -15.56 -3.81 -26.26
CA LYS A 125 -16.89 -3.22 -26.02
C LYS A 125 -17.25 -2.20 -27.10
N ALA A 126 -16.34 -1.26 -27.40
CA ALA A 126 -16.56 -0.25 -28.43
C ALA A 126 -16.74 -0.87 -29.83
N ARG A 127 -16.03 -1.95 -30.14
CA ARG A 127 -16.20 -2.67 -31.42
C ARG A 127 -17.54 -3.39 -31.50
N LEU A 128 -17.99 -4.02 -30.42
CA LEU A 128 -19.28 -4.70 -30.35
C LEU A 128 -20.44 -3.72 -30.56
N GLU A 129 -20.41 -2.58 -29.86
CA GLU A 129 -21.42 -1.52 -29.99
C GLU A 129 -21.51 -0.93 -31.41
N ARG A 130 -20.41 -0.97 -32.19
CA ARG A 130 -20.44 -0.57 -33.61
C ARG A 130 -21.11 -1.62 -34.48
N LEU A 131 -20.84 -2.90 -34.21
CA LEU A 131 -21.44 -4.02 -34.95
C LEU A 131 -22.95 -4.10 -34.73
N GLU A 132 -23.40 -3.99 -33.48
CA GLU A 132 -24.84 -4.01 -33.13
C GLU A 132 -25.60 -2.88 -33.83
N ARG A 133 -25.01 -1.68 -33.89
CA ARG A 133 -25.56 -0.55 -34.65
C ARG A 133 -25.65 -0.83 -36.15
N SER A 134 -24.64 -1.46 -36.75
CA SER A 134 -24.63 -1.78 -38.17
C SER A 134 -25.62 -2.87 -38.58
N LEU A 135 -25.99 -3.75 -37.65
CA LEU A 135 -26.99 -4.81 -37.88
C LEU A 135 -28.43 -4.34 -37.65
N SER A 136 -28.61 -3.19 -37.01
CA SER A 136 -29.92 -2.59 -36.70
C SER A 136 -30.38 -1.57 -37.76
N GLN A 137 -29.58 -1.36 -38.81
CA GLN A 137 -29.87 -0.50 -39.97
C GLN A 137 -30.13 -1.38 -41.20
#